data_AF-A0AAU9L1C9-F1
#
_entry.id   AF-A0AAU9L1C9-F1
#
_cell.length_a   1.000
_cell.length_b   1.000
_cell.length_c   1.000
_cell.angle_alpha   90.00
_cell.angle_beta   90.00
_cell.angle_gamma   90.00
#
_symmetry.space_group_name_H-M   'P 1'
#
loop_
_entity.id
_entity.type
_entity.pdbx_description
1 polymer ?
#
loop_
_entity_poly.entity_id
_entity_poly.type
_entity_poly.pdbx_seq_one_letter_code
_entity_poly.pdbx_strand_id
1 'polypeptide(L)'
;MTEEASEYEVKRQRRIAANQEKLQELQIVSLSTNPSLAHECTKRKRGFETLQRSRRTPTRRSLRQVKKDKVMEQEQCKAVVQEEERNTWQDVEKGGKTEQNWLKKKKTRDKSVKSTLEARRREEEEVKAATLFHGEDRKKDEVLDAQEEQWKRLDWRMRRKLQLRKERRQVTVQKREEKKRRRLKEKVKWERIRARERKAKKRQKERDKLEKSVQKELALQQRMEEGELMRQEDRLARSVVKQRVKDEKMKKRHDQNALVKVVLDDTVVNERQRLREKEDTWRREIYPVQRIHLPLVMISDPIGSYKTKPLVLSSLLNVDVDLFHAFSLGKQFLPPGKKAVMQGLCPGGFITAFQEHADIHVWKNAMTLFVSGTTGLFYHYMFEETRHDGRIYVYFRWSRSKDVTPPILWRMCQVQKGEEHLRLNKSYYDAATPTQNPESLLLFVQYPKGPYIYCGRLGYLGHQPNPLEFSFQLLDTNALNWRRIRTLLTSCSS
;
A
#
# COMPACT_ATOMS: atom_id res chain seq x y z
N MET A 1 -21.83 -54.45 -4.89
CA MET A 1 -22.74 -53.62 -4.08
C MET A 1 -22.03 -52.29 -3.85
N THR A 2 -22.28 -51.32 -4.72
CA THR A 2 -21.67 -49.98 -4.64
C THR A 2 -22.43 -49.20 -3.58
N GLU A 3 -21.79 -48.99 -2.42
CA GLU A 3 -22.30 -48.09 -1.39
C GLU A 3 -22.44 -46.70 -2.01
N GLU A 4 -23.67 -46.23 -2.18
CA GLU A 4 -23.96 -44.86 -2.60
C GLU A 4 -23.32 -43.92 -1.58
N ALA A 5 -22.22 -43.30 -1.99
CA ALA A 5 -21.53 -42.32 -1.16
C ALA A 5 -22.52 -41.20 -0.83
N SER A 6 -22.64 -40.88 0.46
CA SER A 6 -23.44 -39.77 0.98
C SER A 6 -23.26 -38.52 0.11
N GLU A 7 -24.35 -37.78 -0.15
CA GLU A 7 -24.36 -36.52 -0.91
C GLU A 7 -23.27 -35.53 -0.42
N TYR A 8 -22.94 -35.60 0.88
CA TYR A 8 -21.84 -34.85 1.47
C TYR A 8 -20.47 -35.25 0.91
N GLU A 9 -20.20 -36.54 0.74
CA GLU A 9 -18.91 -37.05 0.25
C GLU A 9 -18.72 -36.72 -1.23
N VAL A 10 -19.79 -36.79 -2.03
CA VAL A 10 -19.78 -36.34 -3.43
C VAL A 10 -19.46 -34.84 -3.50
N LYS A 11 -20.07 -34.03 -2.64
CA LYS A 11 -19.83 -32.58 -2.59
C LYS A 11 -18.41 -32.25 -2.10
N ARG A 12 -17.88 -33.05 -1.17
CA ARG A 12 -16.50 -32.93 -0.68
C ARG A 12 -15.49 -33.28 -1.77
N GLN A 13 -15.71 -34.37 -2.52
CA GLN A 13 -14.85 -34.76 -3.63
C GLN A 13 -14.85 -33.72 -4.76
N ARG A 14 -16.00 -33.14 -5.10
CA ARG A 14 -16.08 -32.04 -6.08
C ARG A 14 -15.27 -30.81 -5.66
N ARG A 15 -15.27 -30.45 -4.37
CA ARG A 15 -14.46 -29.34 -3.85
C ARG A 15 -12.97 -29.65 -3.90
N ILE A 16 -12.57 -30.89 -3.62
CA ILE A 16 -11.18 -31.33 -3.71
C ILE A 16 -10.70 -31.24 -5.18
N ALA A 17 -11.50 -31.74 -6.12
CA ALA A 17 -11.18 -31.67 -7.55
C ALA A 17 -11.06 -30.22 -8.06
N ALA A 18 -12.02 -29.35 -7.73
CA ALA A 18 -11.98 -27.94 -8.14
C ALA A 18 -10.79 -27.16 -7.54
N ASN A 19 -10.36 -27.52 -6.33
CA ASN A 19 -9.16 -26.94 -5.73
C ASN A 19 -7.87 -27.46 -6.40
N GLN A 20 -7.82 -28.72 -6.80
CA GLN A 20 -6.68 -29.28 -7.54
C GLN A 20 -6.53 -28.61 -8.91
N GLU A 21 -7.63 -28.38 -9.62
CA GLU A 21 -7.66 -27.68 -10.91
C GLU A 21 -7.13 -26.24 -10.79
N LYS A 22 -7.59 -25.49 -9.77
CA LYS A 22 -7.07 -24.15 -9.47
C LYS A 22 -5.59 -24.13 -9.11
N LEU A 23 -5.09 -25.15 -8.41
CA LEU A 23 -3.67 -25.26 -8.08
C LEU A 23 -2.83 -25.54 -9.32
N GLN A 24 -3.36 -26.28 -10.30
CA GLN A 24 -2.72 -26.49 -11.60
C GLN A 24 -2.70 -25.21 -12.44
N GLU A 25 -3.81 -24.45 -12.48
CA GLU A 25 -3.87 -23.14 -13.17
C GLU A 25 -2.85 -22.14 -12.62
N LEU A 26 -2.57 -22.18 -11.31
CA LEU A 26 -1.64 -21.28 -10.65
C LEU A 26 -0.16 -21.69 -10.80
N GLN A 27 0.15 -22.78 -11.51
CA GLN A 27 1.52 -23.31 -11.69
C GLN A 27 2.31 -23.49 -10.39
N ILE A 28 1.61 -23.74 -9.27
CA ILE A 28 2.27 -24.03 -8.01
C ILE A 28 2.78 -25.46 -8.10
N VAL A 29 4.09 -25.64 -8.18
CA VAL A 29 4.76 -26.95 -8.21
C VAL A 29 4.27 -27.77 -7.01
N SER A 30 3.39 -28.73 -7.26
CA SER A 30 2.91 -29.66 -6.24
C SER A 30 4.09 -30.49 -5.79
N LEU A 31 4.54 -30.29 -4.55
CA LEU A 31 5.59 -31.11 -3.95
C LEU A 31 5.14 -32.56 -3.97
N SER A 32 5.79 -33.37 -4.82
CA SER A 32 5.54 -34.79 -4.97
C SER A 32 5.75 -35.46 -3.61
N THR A 33 4.66 -35.84 -2.96
CA THR A 33 4.71 -36.54 -1.68
C THR A 33 5.00 -38.01 -1.99
N ASN A 34 6.25 -38.43 -1.73
CA ASN A 34 6.63 -39.84 -1.76
C ASN A 34 5.74 -40.65 -0.77
N PRO A 35 5.23 -41.83 -1.16
CA PRO A 35 4.44 -42.68 -0.28
C PRO A 35 5.38 -43.43 0.67
N SER A 36 5.58 -42.89 1.88
CA SER A 36 6.33 -43.55 2.95
C SER A 36 5.39 -44.06 4.04
N LEU A 37 5.32 -45.39 4.10
CA LEU A 37 5.12 -46.24 5.27
C LEU A 37 3.78 -46.14 6.01
N ALA A 38 2.99 -47.18 5.75
CA ALA A 38 1.83 -47.59 6.50
C ALA A 38 2.15 -47.75 8.01
N HIS A 39 1.42 -47.03 8.85
CA HIS A 39 1.22 -47.40 10.24
C HIS A 39 -0.18 -47.99 10.39
N GLU A 40 -0.23 -49.30 10.60
CA GLU A 40 -1.41 -50.06 10.96
C GLU A 40 -2.00 -49.54 12.28
N CYS A 41 -3.16 -48.88 12.21
CA CYS A 41 -3.94 -48.51 13.38
C CYS A 41 -4.91 -49.66 13.70
N THR A 42 -4.51 -50.53 14.62
CA THR A 42 -5.34 -51.63 15.13
C THR A 42 -6.57 -51.09 15.88
N LYS A 43 -7.73 -51.22 15.24
CA LYS A 43 -9.06 -50.98 15.84
C LYS A 43 -9.31 -52.00 16.96
N ARG A 44 -9.52 -51.52 18.20
CA ARG A 44 -10.03 -52.36 19.31
C ARG A 44 -11.53 -52.61 19.14
N LYS A 45 -11.89 -53.86 18.83
CA LYS A 45 -13.24 -54.44 18.91
C LYS A 45 -13.79 -54.32 20.34
N ARG A 46 -14.99 -53.72 20.49
CA ARG A 46 -15.87 -53.92 21.65
C ARG A 46 -16.59 -55.24 21.46
N GLY A 47 -16.26 -56.23 22.28
CA GLY A 47 -17.02 -57.47 22.43
C GLY A 47 -18.23 -57.25 23.34
N PHE A 48 -19.37 -57.74 22.87
CA PHE A 48 -20.68 -57.76 23.49
C PHE A 48 -20.94 -59.22 23.86
N GLU A 49 -21.09 -59.57 25.15
CA GLU A 49 -21.56 -60.91 25.53
C GLU A 49 -22.20 -60.92 26.93
N THR A 50 -23.54 -60.93 26.88
CA THR A 50 -24.52 -61.73 27.64
C THR A 50 -24.16 -62.41 28.97
N LEU A 51 -24.95 -62.03 29.99
CA LEU A 51 -25.79 -62.88 30.84
C LEU A 51 -25.20 -64.17 31.42
N GLN A 52 -25.03 -64.20 32.75
CA GLN A 52 -25.58 -65.30 33.56
C GLN A 52 -25.91 -64.89 35.00
N ARG A 53 -27.03 -65.44 35.45
CA ARG A 53 -27.73 -65.24 36.72
C ARG A 53 -26.90 -65.71 37.91
N SER A 54 -27.04 -65.01 39.04
CA SER A 54 -27.16 -65.68 40.34
C SER A 54 -28.05 -64.86 41.28
N ARG A 55 -29.18 -65.46 41.66
CA ARG A 55 -30.09 -65.00 42.72
C ARG A 55 -29.52 -65.45 44.07
N ARG A 56 -29.38 -64.54 45.03
CA ARG A 56 -29.62 -64.79 46.48
C ARG A 56 -30.14 -63.51 47.15
N THR A 57 -31.17 -63.67 47.96
CA THR A 57 -31.92 -62.64 48.70
C THR A 57 -31.30 -62.45 50.11
N PRO A 58 -31.89 -61.73 51.10
CA PRO A 58 -31.39 -60.40 51.49
C PRO A 58 -31.21 -60.23 53.02
N THR A 59 -30.08 -59.74 53.53
CA THR A 59 -30.04 -59.19 54.91
C THR A 59 -28.84 -58.27 55.15
N ARG A 60 -28.97 -56.99 54.77
CA ARG A 60 -28.28 -55.82 55.36
C ARG A 60 -28.55 -54.62 54.46
N ARG A 61 -28.95 -53.49 55.05
CA ARG A 61 -28.99 -52.18 54.36
C ARG A 61 -27.72 -52.03 53.51
N SER A 62 -27.89 -52.02 52.19
CA SER A 62 -26.75 -52.11 51.27
C SER A 62 -25.96 -50.82 51.33
N LEU A 63 -24.63 -50.94 51.27
CA LEU A 63 -23.70 -49.79 51.21
C LEU A 63 -24.03 -48.80 50.09
N ARG A 64 -24.81 -49.23 49.08
CA ARG A 64 -25.31 -48.40 47.98
C ARG A 64 -26.45 -47.47 48.39
N GLN A 65 -27.29 -47.83 49.35
CA GLN A 65 -28.32 -46.93 49.90
C GLN A 65 -27.68 -45.82 50.74
N VAL A 66 -26.75 -46.16 51.65
CA VAL A 66 -25.97 -45.14 52.39
C VAL A 66 -25.21 -44.20 51.44
N LYS A 67 -24.73 -44.71 50.30
CA LYS A 67 -24.08 -43.89 49.28
C LYS A 67 -25.06 -43.02 48.52
N LYS A 68 -26.27 -43.50 48.23
CA LYS A 68 -27.33 -42.70 47.59
C LYS A 68 -27.87 -41.65 48.54
N ASP A 69 -28.08 -41.99 49.80
CA ASP A 69 -28.54 -41.06 50.83
C ASP A 69 -27.48 -39.98 51.07
N LYS A 70 -26.19 -40.33 51.14
CA LYS A 70 -25.10 -39.35 51.21
C LYS A 70 -24.97 -38.47 49.97
N VAL A 71 -25.33 -38.99 48.79
CA VAL A 71 -25.31 -38.21 47.54
C VAL A 71 -26.50 -37.27 47.50
N MET A 72 -27.69 -37.73 47.86
CA MET A 72 -28.90 -36.92 48.02
C MET A 72 -28.72 -35.82 49.08
N GLU A 73 -28.12 -36.16 50.23
CA GLU A 73 -27.82 -35.20 51.30
C GLU A 73 -26.75 -34.19 50.85
N GLN A 74 -25.75 -34.61 50.06
CA GLN A 74 -24.81 -33.69 49.42
C GLN A 74 -25.47 -32.80 48.35
N GLU A 75 -26.43 -33.32 47.58
CA GLU A 75 -27.14 -32.57 46.55
C GLU A 75 -28.11 -31.57 47.19
N GLN A 76 -28.80 -31.94 48.28
CA GLN A 76 -29.61 -31.04 49.08
C GLN A 76 -28.77 -29.95 49.74
N CYS A 77 -27.62 -30.28 50.34
CA CYS A 77 -26.71 -29.26 50.87
C CYS A 77 -26.17 -28.32 49.78
N LYS A 78 -25.88 -28.83 48.56
CA LYS A 78 -25.44 -27.98 47.45
C LYS A 78 -26.55 -27.08 46.93
N ALA A 79 -27.79 -27.56 46.89
CA ALA A 79 -28.95 -26.77 46.49
C ALA A 79 -29.20 -25.61 47.48
N VAL A 80 -29.15 -25.88 48.79
CA VAL A 80 -29.28 -24.84 49.82
C VAL A 80 -28.15 -23.80 49.73
N VAL A 81 -26.90 -24.24 49.52
CA VAL A 81 -25.76 -23.31 49.33
C VAL A 81 -25.93 -22.45 48.06
N GLN A 82 -26.42 -23.02 46.96
CA GLN A 82 -26.65 -22.26 45.72
C GLN A 82 -27.81 -21.27 45.84
N GLU A 83 -28.87 -21.62 46.56
CA GLU A 83 -30.01 -20.74 46.80
C GLU A 83 -29.65 -19.59 47.74
N GLU A 84 -28.86 -19.85 48.79
CA GLU A 84 -28.27 -18.80 49.63
C GLU A 84 -27.29 -17.89 48.86
N GLU A 85 -26.47 -18.44 47.96
CA GLU A 85 -25.60 -17.64 47.10
C GLU A 85 -26.42 -16.74 46.17
N ARG A 86 -27.51 -17.21 45.57
CA ARG A 86 -28.41 -16.38 44.74
C ARG A 86 -29.08 -15.26 45.54
N ASN A 87 -29.59 -15.56 46.73
CA ASN A 87 -30.24 -14.56 47.59
C ASN A 87 -29.24 -13.49 48.04
N THR A 88 -28.00 -13.89 48.36
CA THR A 88 -26.95 -12.93 48.76
C THR A 88 -26.44 -12.08 47.59
N TRP A 89 -26.45 -12.56 46.35
CA TRP A 89 -26.15 -11.74 45.17
C TRP A 89 -27.24 -10.70 44.88
N GLN A 90 -28.52 -11.06 45.04
CA GLN A 90 -29.63 -10.10 44.91
C GLN A 90 -29.57 -8.98 45.95
N ASP A 91 -29.10 -9.26 47.17
CA ASP A 91 -28.89 -8.23 48.21
C ASP A 91 -27.70 -7.30 47.91
N VAL A 92 -26.68 -7.78 47.19
CA VAL A 92 -25.55 -6.94 46.73
C VAL A 92 -25.99 -6.00 45.60
N GLU A 93 -26.84 -6.48 44.69
CA GLU A 93 -27.36 -5.71 43.56
C GLU A 93 -28.31 -4.59 44.00
N LYS A 94 -29.12 -4.83 45.04
CA LYS A 94 -30.06 -3.82 45.59
C LYS A 94 -29.45 -2.88 46.63
N GLY A 95 -28.28 -3.22 47.20
CA GLY A 95 -27.74 -2.57 48.40
C GLY A 95 -26.51 -1.69 48.22
N GLY A 96 -25.95 -1.54 47.01
CA GLY A 96 -24.80 -0.67 46.76
C GLY A 96 -23.55 -0.95 47.63
N LYS A 97 -23.40 -2.20 48.11
CA LYS A 97 -22.22 -2.60 48.90
C LYS A 97 -21.15 -3.13 47.96
N THR A 98 -19.94 -2.58 48.08
CA THR A 98 -18.79 -2.98 47.26
C THR A 98 -18.42 -4.45 47.51
N GLU A 99 -18.08 -5.15 46.42
CA GLU A 99 -17.70 -6.57 46.34
C GLU A 99 -16.67 -7.00 47.42
N GLN A 100 -15.83 -6.06 47.87
CA GLN A 100 -14.85 -6.27 48.94
C GLN A 100 -15.47 -6.60 50.31
N ASN A 101 -16.63 -6.03 50.66
CA ASN A 101 -17.29 -6.33 51.94
C ASN A 101 -17.89 -7.74 51.94
N TRP A 102 -18.36 -8.22 50.79
CA TRP A 102 -18.85 -9.59 50.61
C TRP A 102 -17.72 -10.62 50.79
N LEU A 103 -16.56 -10.38 50.17
CA LEU A 103 -15.38 -11.24 50.33
C LEU A 103 -14.87 -11.32 51.78
N LYS A 104 -14.92 -10.21 52.54
CA LYS A 104 -14.56 -10.22 53.97
C LYS A 104 -15.54 -11.06 54.80
N LYS A 105 -16.84 -10.99 54.53
CA LYS A 105 -17.88 -11.75 55.24
C LYS A 105 -17.86 -13.26 54.90
N LYS A 106 -17.51 -13.62 53.66
CA LYS A 106 -17.31 -15.03 53.27
C LYS A 106 -16.11 -15.65 53.99
N LYS A 107 -14.97 -14.93 54.06
CA LYS A 107 -13.76 -15.39 54.76
C LYS A 107 -13.96 -15.62 56.27
N THR A 108 -14.75 -14.79 56.95
CA THR A 108 -15.01 -14.99 58.39
C THR A 108 -15.91 -16.20 58.66
N ARG A 109 -16.89 -16.47 57.80
CA ARG A 109 -17.74 -17.67 57.88
C ARG A 109 -16.96 -18.96 57.64
N ASP A 110 -16.14 -19.01 56.60
CA ASP A 110 -15.32 -20.21 56.30
C ASP A 110 -14.36 -20.55 57.45
N LYS A 111 -13.83 -19.52 58.13
CA LYS A 111 -12.94 -19.70 59.29
C LYS A 111 -13.69 -20.29 60.50
N SER A 112 -14.95 -19.92 60.72
CA SER A 112 -15.80 -20.45 61.79
C SER A 112 -16.18 -21.93 61.56
N VAL A 113 -16.56 -22.28 60.33
CA VAL A 113 -16.90 -23.67 59.96
C VAL A 113 -15.69 -24.60 60.09
N LYS A 114 -14.50 -24.12 59.73
CA LYS A 114 -13.27 -24.91 59.85
C LYS A 114 -12.88 -25.16 61.31
N SER A 115 -13.06 -24.16 62.18
CA SER A 115 -12.81 -24.26 63.63
C SER A 115 -13.68 -25.34 64.29
N THR A 116 -14.98 -25.35 63.99
CA THR A 116 -15.94 -26.29 64.58
C THR A 116 -15.71 -27.74 64.13
N LEU A 117 -15.30 -27.98 62.88
CA LEU A 117 -14.93 -29.31 62.39
C LEU A 117 -13.65 -29.86 63.04
N GLU A 118 -12.67 -29.01 63.35
CA GLU A 118 -11.44 -29.42 64.02
C GLU A 118 -11.67 -29.78 65.50
N ALA A 119 -12.57 -29.07 66.20
CA ALA A 119 -12.94 -29.38 67.58
C ALA A 119 -13.59 -30.78 67.69
N ARG A 120 -14.56 -31.08 66.82
CA ARG A 120 -15.27 -32.36 66.81
C ARG A 120 -14.36 -33.57 66.55
N ARG A 121 -13.29 -33.35 65.77
CA ARG A 121 -12.32 -34.41 65.49
C ARG A 121 -11.41 -34.73 66.68
N ARG A 122 -11.13 -33.75 67.56
CA ARG A 122 -10.34 -33.97 68.77
C ARG A 122 -11.09 -34.81 69.81
N GLU A 123 -12.39 -34.56 69.98
CA GLU A 123 -13.25 -35.35 70.88
C GLU A 123 -13.31 -36.83 70.44
N GLU A 124 -13.42 -37.10 69.13
CA GLU A 124 -13.40 -38.48 68.61
C GLU A 124 -12.05 -39.22 68.81
N GLU A 125 -10.94 -38.47 68.87
CA GLU A 125 -9.60 -39.03 69.09
C GLU A 125 -9.38 -39.34 70.60
N GLU A 126 -9.93 -38.53 71.52
CA GLU A 126 -9.87 -38.79 72.97
C GLU A 126 -10.70 -40.00 73.42
N VAL A 127 -11.91 -40.17 72.89
CA VAL A 127 -12.78 -41.32 73.23
C VAL A 127 -12.13 -42.66 72.81
N LYS A 128 -11.32 -42.65 71.75
CA LYS A 128 -10.57 -43.84 71.28
C LYS A 128 -9.34 -44.14 72.14
N ALA A 129 -8.75 -43.15 72.80
CA ALA A 129 -7.61 -43.37 73.68
C ALA A 129 -8.03 -43.99 75.03
N ALA A 130 -9.20 -43.61 75.55
CA ALA A 130 -9.73 -44.10 76.83
C ALA A 130 -10.11 -45.59 76.82
N THR A 131 -10.44 -46.18 75.66
CA THR A 131 -10.90 -47.57 75.55
C THR A 131 -9.78 -48.62 75.51
N LEU A 132 -8.50 -48.23 75.44
CA LEU A 132 -7.36 -49.14 75.27
C LEU A 132 -6.57 -49.44 76.55
N PHE A 133 -6.88 -48.79 77.68
CA PHE A 133 -6.03 -48.79 78.89
C PHE A 133 -6.53 -49.64 80.08
N HIS A 134 -7.61 -50.42 79.95
CA HIS A 134 -8.24 -51.12 81.11
C HIS A 134 -8.35 -52.66 80.99
N GLY A 135 -7.48 -53.31 80.21
CA GLY A 135 -7.67 -54.73 79.86
C GLY A 135 -6.77 -55.79 80.52
N GLU A 136 -5.50 -55.54 80.85
CA GLU A 136 -4.51 -56.65 80.88
C GLU A 136 -3.63 -56.83 82.13
N ASP A 137 -3.69 -55.96 83.15
CA ASP A 137 -2.70 -56.02 84.25
C ASP A 137 -3.13 -56.79 85.53
N ARG A 138 -4.33 -57.39 85.59
CA ARG A 138 -4.83 -58.04 86.83
C ARG A 138 -4.68 -59.57 86.94
N LYS A 139 -4.04 -60.27 85.99
CA LYS A 139 -3.99 -61.76 85.98
C LYS A 139 -2.60 -62.39 86.08
N LYS A 140 -1.52 -61.60 86.28
CA LYS A 140 -0.14 -62.14 86.32
C LYS A 140 0.42 -62.35 87.73
N ASP A 141 -0.16 -61.71 88.74
CA ASP A 141 0.41 -61.73 90.08
C ASP A 141 -0.05 -62.94 90.92
N GLU A 142 -1.25 -63.49 90.67
CA GLU A 142 -1.77 -64.66 91.42
C GLU A 142 -1.09 -66.01 91.08
N VAL A 143 -0.29 -66.09 90.00
CA VAL A 143 0.37 -67.34 89.55
C VAL A 143 1.81 -67.46 90.06
N LEU A 144 2.42 -66.36 90.50
CA LEU A 144 3.80 -66.35 91.02
C LEU A 144 3.87 -66.81 92.49
N ASP A 145 2.86 -66.47 93.30
CA ASP A 145 2.85 -66.78 94.74
C ASP A 145 2.63 -68.27 95.05
N ALA A 146 1.86 -68.99 94.22
CA ALA A 146 1.65 -70.44 94.38
C ALA A 146 2.88 -71.31 94.04
N GLN A 147 3.87 -70.78 93.29
CA GLN A 147 5.09 -71.52 92.95
C GLN A 147 6.21 -71.39 94.00
N GLU A 148 6.22 -70.33 94.81
CA GLU A 148 7.27 -70.13 95.82
C GLU A 148 7.10 -71.04 97.05
N GLU A 149 5.88 -71.45 97.39
CA GLU A 149 5.61 -72.34 98.52
C GLU A 149 6.05 -73.79 98.28
N GLN A 150 5.97 -74.28 97.03
CA GLN A 150 6.49 -75.61 96.66
C GLN A 150 8.02 -75.71 96.75
N TRP A 151 8.74 -74.59 96.68
CA TRP A 151 10.21 -74.56 96.58
C TRP A 151 10.92 -74.66 97.93
N LYS A 152 10.21 -74.36 99.02
CA LYS A 152 10.75 -74.43 100.39
C LYS A 152 10.94 -75.86 100.91
N ARG A 153 10.31 -76.88 100.28
CA ARG A 153 10.41 -78.30 100.68
C ARG A 153 11.48 -79.13 99.95
N LEU A 154 12.20 -78.56 98.98
CA LEU A 154 13.23 -79.26 98.19
C LEU A 154 14.64 -79.07 98.76
N ASP A 155 15.49 -80.10 98.64
CA ASP A 155 16.93 -80.07 98.96
C ASP A 155 17.70 -79.00 98.13
N TRP A 156 18.74 -78.39 98.70
CA TRP A 156 19.40 -77.18 98.18
C TRP A 156 20.01 -77.38 96.77
N ARG A 157 20.53 -78.58 96.49
CA ARG A 157 21.05 -78.94 95.14
C ARG A 157 19.94 -78.88 94.08
N MET A 158 18.72 -79.31 94.43
CA MET A 158 17.57 -79.27 93.53
C MET A 158 17.06 -77.84 93.32
N ARG A 159 17.09 -76.99 94.37
CA ARG A 159 16.79 -75.55 94.22
C ARG A 159 17.74 -74.88 93.24
N ARG A 160 19.06 -75.12 93.37
CA ARG A 160 20.06 -74.53 92.47
C ARG A 160 19.87 -74.99 91.02
N LYS A 161 19.53 -76.26 90.80
CA LYS A 161 19.24 -76.82 89.46
C LYS A 161 17.96 -76.22 88.84
N LEU A 162 16.92 -75.99 89.65
CA LEU A 162 15.69 -75.32 89.22
C LEU A 162 15.91 -73.83 88.96
N GLN A 163 16.72 -73.16 89.76
CA GLN A 163 17.11 -71.77 89.60
C GLN A 163 17.90 -71.58 88.30
N LEU A 164 18.92 -72.41 88.04
CA LEU A 164 19.63 -72.45 86.76
C LEU A 164 18.70 -72.74 85.57
N ARG A 165 17.68 -73.60 85.72
CA ARG A 165 16.65 -73.81 84.69
C ARG A 165 15.76 -72.58 84.49
N LYS A 166 15.35 -71.88 85.57
CA LYS A 166 14.60 -70.63 85.48
C LYS A 166 15.43 -69.52 84.84
N GLU A 167 16.69 -69.36 85.21
CA GLU A 167 17.63 -68.40 84.61
C GLU A 167 17.85 -68.70 83.12
N ARG A 168 18.10 -69.96 82.74
CA ARG A 168 18.18 -70.35 81.32
C ARG A 168 16.89 -70.05 80.58
N ARG A 169 15.72 -70.34 81.17
CA ARG A 169 14.42 -70.00 80.58
C ARG A 169 14.24 -68.48 80.45
N GLN A 170 14.57 -67.70 81.48
CA GLN A 170 14.50 -66.24 81.47
C GLN A 170 15.41 -65.65 80.39
N VAL A 171 16.66 -66.10 80.27
CA VAL A 171 17.57 -65.66 79.19
C VAL A 171 17.00 -66.01 77.81
N THR A 172 16.39 -67.19 77.62
CA THR A 172 15.75 -67.53 76.34
C THR A 172 14.51 -66.71 76.06
N VAL A 173 13.72 -66.36 77.08
CA VAL A 173 12.53 -65.49 76.96
C VAL A 173 12.97 -64.07 76.64
N GLN A 174 13.96 -63.52 77.34
CA GLN A 174 14.54 -62.20 77.07
C GLN A 174 15.10 -62.12 75.64
N LYS A 175 15.84 -63.14 75.17
CA LYS A 175 16.31 -63.19 73.77
C LYS A 175 15.15 -63.21 72.77
N ARG A 176 14.05 -63.92 73.07
CA ARG A 176 12.84 -63.94 72.24
C ARG A 176 12.12 -62.59 72.24
N GLU A 177 12.03 -61.93 73.39
CA GLU A 177 11.44 -60.60 73.53
C GLU A 177 12.28 -59.52 72.84
N GLU A 178 13.60 -59.57 72.96
CA GLU A 178 14.51 -58.67 72.25
C GLU A 178 14.38 -58.86 70.73
N LYS A 179 14.31 -60.12 70.26
CA LYS A 179 14.06 -60.43 68.84
C LYS A 179 12.69 -59.92 68.37
N LYS A 180 11.63 -60.03 69.21
CA LYS A 180 10.32 -59.44 68.93
C LYS A 180 10.40 -57.91 68.86
N ARG A 181 11.08 -57.26 69.80
CA ARG A 181 11.29 -55.79 69.81
C ARG A 181 12.06 -55.33 68.57
N ARG A 182 13.09 -56.04 68.13
CA ARG A 182 13.83 -55.76 66.89
C ARG A 182 12.91 -55.86 65.66
N ARG A 183 12.15 -56.95 65.53
CA ARG A 183 11.15 -57.12 64.45
C ARG A 183 10.10 -56.01 64.45
N LEU A 184 9.65 -55.58 65.62
CA LEU A 184 8.68 -54.48 65.74
C LEU A 184 9.28 -53.15 65.29
N LYS A 185 10.52 -52.84 65.72
CA LYS A 185 11.27 -51.65 65.26
C LYS A 185 11.47 -51.67 63.74
N GLU A 186 11.83 -52.82 63.17
CA GLU A 186 11.95 -52.98 61.72
C GLU A 186 10.61 -52.81 61.00
N LYS A 187 9.53 -53.41 61.51
CA LYS A 187 8.18 -53.25 60.95
C LYS A 187 7.74 -51.79 60.94
N VAL A 188 7.97 -51.06 62.05
CA VAL A 188 7.70 -49.62 62.13
C VAL A 188 8.56 -48.81 61.16
N LYS A 189 9.85 -49.14 61.00
CA LYS A 189 10.72 -48.52 59.98
C LYS A 189 10.18 -48.76 58.57
N TRP A 190 9.80 -49.98 58.24
CA TRP A 190 9.21 -50.33 56.93
C TRP A 190 7.88 -49.63 56.68
N GLU A 191 7.02 -49.52 57.68
CA GLU A 191 5.76 -48.78 57.58
C GLU A 191 6.00 -47.28 57.35
N ARG A 192 7.00 -46.68 58.01
CA ARG A 192 7.40 -45.28 57.76
C ARG A 192 7.90 -45.06 56.34
N ILE A 193 8.71 -45.98 55.80
CA ILE A 193 9.19 -45.92 54.41
C ILE A 193 8.02 -46.04 53.43
N ARG A 194 7.14 -47.04 53.59
CA ARG A 194 5.94 -47.20 52.75
C ARG A 194 5.01 -46.00 52.82
N ALA A 195 4.85 -45.38 54.00
CA ALA A 195 4.06 -44.17 54.16
C ALA A 195 4.67 -42.98 53.40
N ARG A 196 6.00 -42.82 53.41
CA ARG A 196 6.71 -41.79 52.63
C ARG A 196 6.55 -42.03 51.13
N GLU A 197 6.71 -43.26 50.66
CA GLU A 197 6.50 -43.61 49.24
C GLU A 197 5.07 -43.34 48.78
N ARG A 198 4.06 -43.69 49.60
CA ARG A 198 2.65 -43.37 49.30
C ARG A 198 2.41 -41.87 49.21
N LYS A 199 3.04 -41.07 50.09
CA LYS A 199 2.96 -39.60 50.03
C LYS A 199 3.66 -39.05 48.78
N ALA A 200 4.83 -39.56 48.43
CA ALA A 200 5.55 -39.18 47.22
C ALA A 200 4.76 -39.51 45.94
N LYS A 201 4.19 -40.72 45.85
CA LYS A 201 3.31 -41.12 44.73
C LYS A 201 2.05 -40.26 44.64
N LYS A 202 1.47 -39.83 45.77
CA LYS A 202 0.33 -38.89 45.76
C LYS A 202 0.74 -37.52 45.21
N ARG A 203 1.87 -36.97 45.68
CA ARG A 203 2.42 -35.69 45.18
C ARG A 203 2.75 -35.75 43.69
N GLN A 204 3.32 -36.85 43.22
CA GLN A 204 3.59 -37.04 41.79
C GLN A 204 2.29 -37.03 40.98
N LYS A 205 1.27 -37.80 41.41
CA LYS A 205 -0.03 -37.80 40.73
C LYS A 205 -0.72 -36.43 40.74
N GLU A 206 -0.52 -35.63 41.78
CA GLU A 206 -1.03 -34.24 41.84
C GLU A 206 -0.27 -33.34 40.86
N ARG A 207 1.06 -33.46 40.77
CA ARG A 207 1.87 -32.76 39.76
C ARG A 207 1.44 -33.14 38.34
N ASP A 208 1.33 -34.43 38.03
CA ASP A 208 0.93 -34.90 36.70
C ASP A 208 -0.50 -34.43 36.35
N LYS A 209 -1.40 -34.31 37.34
CA LYS A 209 -2.74 -33.76 37.14
C LYS A 209 -2.70 -32.26 36.84
N LEU A 210 -1.89 -31.50 37.57
CA LEU A 210 -1.72 -30.07 37.33
C LEU A 210 -1.11 -29.83 35.95
N GLU A 211 -0.07 -30.57 35.60
CA GLU A 211 0.58 -30.49 34.29
C GLU A 211 -0.41 -30.77 33.15
N LYS A 212 -1.26 -31.80 33.28
CA LYS A 212 -2.34 -32.06 32.32
C LYS A 212 -3.37 -30.95 32.25
N SER A 213 -3.69 -30.29 33.37
CA SER A 213 -4.60 -29.14 33.36
C SER A 213 -3.96 -27.94 32.66
N VAL A 214 -2.70 -27.63 32.95
CA VAL A 214 -1.93 -26.56 32.30
C VAL A 214 -1.81 -26.81 30.80
N GLN A 215 -1.48 -28.03 30.38
CA GLN A 215 -1.42 -28.40 28.96
C GLN A 215 -2.77 -28.23 28.25
N LYS A 216 -3.88 -28.55 28.92
CA LYS A 216 -5.22 -28.35 28.37
C LYS A 216 -5.58 -26.87 28.23
N GLU A 217 -5.21 -26.05 29.21
CA GLU A 217 -5.44 -24.61 29.17
C GLU A 217 -4.60 -23.93 28.09
N LEU A 218 -3.34 -24.33 27.96
CA LEU A 218 -2.43 -23.85 26.92
C LEU A 218 -2.90 -24.26 25.51
N ALA A 219 -3.37 -25.50 25.35
CA ALA A 219 -3.97 -25.95 24.09
C ALA A 219 -5.29 -25.21 23.78
N LEU A 220 -6.06 -24.81 24.79
CA LEU A 220 -7.26 -24.00 24.61
C LEU A 220 -6.91 -22.58 24.17
N GLN A 221 -5.88 -21.97 24.77
CA GLN A 221 -5.35 -20.66 24.38
C GLN A 221 -4.85 -20.68 22.94
N GLN A 222 -4.05 -21.68 22.55
CA GLN A 222 -3.58 -21.83 21.17
C GLN A 222 -4.73 -21.93 20.17
N ARG A 223 -5.79 -22.69 20.47
CA ARG A 223 -6.98 -22.78 19.59
C ARG A 223 -7.73 -21.45 19.48
N MET A 224 -7.78 -20.67 20.56
CA MET A 224 -8.39 -19.34 20.55
C MET A 224 -7.57 -18.37 19.70
N GLU A 225 -6.24 -18.36 19.87
CA GLU A 225 -5.30 -17.55 19.09
C GLU A 225 -5.35 -17.92 17.60
N GLU A 226 -5.28 -19.21 17.26
CA GLU A 226 -5.43 -19.70 15.88
C GLU A 226 -6.79 -19.29 15.28
N GLY A 227 -7.86 -19.38 16.07
CA GLY A 227 -9.20 -18.96 15.64
C GLY A 227 -9.30 -17.45 15.40
N GLU A 228 -8.59 -16.63 16.18
CA GLU A 228 -8.52 -15.19 15.98
C GLU A 228 -7.68 -14.83 14.76
N LEU A 229 -6.53 -15.49 14.56
CA LEU A 229 -5.70 -15.33 13.38
C LEU A 229 -6.47 -15.66 12.10
N MET A 230 -7.20 -16.78 12.05
CA MET A 230 -8.04 -17.10 10.89
C MET A 230 -9.14 -16.06 10.63
N ARG A 231 -9.73 -15.47 11.67
CA ARG A 231 -10.70 -14.37 11.50
C ARG A 231 -10.03 -13.10 10.98
N GLN A 232 -8.81 -12.80 11.42
CA GLN A 232 -8.04 -11.66 10.90
C GLN A 232 -7.67 -11.87 9.43
N GLU A 233 -7.21 -13.07 9.08
CA GLU A 233 -6.94 -13.45 7.69
C GLU A 233 -8.19 -13.35 6.83
N ASP A 234 -9.35 -13.83 7.28
CA ASP A 234 -10.62 -13.70 6.53
C ASP A 234 -11.03 -12.23 6.35
N ARG A 235 -10.84 -11.38 7.37
CA ARG A 235 -11.09 -9.93 7.27
C ARG A 235 -10.15 -9.27 6.23
N LEU A 236 -8.87 -9.61 6.26
CA LEU A 236 -7.89 -9.10 5.31
C LEU A 236 -8.20 -9.57 3.89
N ALA A 237 -8.50 -10.86 3.71
CA ALA A 237 -8.89 -11.43 2.41
C ALA A 237 -10.12 -10.73 1.84
N ARG A 238 -11.16 -10.50 2.65
CA ARG A 238 -12.36 -9.74 2.23
C ARG A 238 -12.04 -8.28 1.89
N SER A 239 -11.13 -7.64 2.62
CA SER A 239 -10.69 -6.28 2.32
C SER A 239 -9.98 -6.20 0.97
N VAL A 240 -9.05 -7.13 0.72
CA VAL A 240 -8.31 -7.23 -0.55
C VAL A 240 -9.26 -7.48 -1.72
N VAL A 241 -10.23 -8.39 -1.58
CA VAL A 241 -11.24 -8.64 -2.62
C VAL A 241 -12.09 -7.39 -2.86
N LYS A 242 -12.54 -6.70 -1.82
CA LYS A 242 -13.29 -5.43 -1.97
C LYS A 242 -12.48 -4.36 -2.69
N GLN A 243 -11.17 -4.28 -2.41
CA GLN A 243 -10.29 -3.30 -3.03
C GLN A 243 -10.10 -3.61 -4.52
N ARG A 244 -9.82 -4.88 -4.87
CA ARG A 244 -9.73 -5.31 -6.28
C ARG A 244 -11.00 -4.99 -7.06
N VAL A 245 -12.18 -5.26 -6.50
CA VAL A 245 -13.46 -4.94 -7.15
C VAL A 245 -13.64 -3.43 -7.36
N LYS A 246 -13.20 -2.60 -6.41
CA LYS A 246 -13.21 -1.13 -6.57
C LYS A 246 -12.25 -0.69 -7.67
N ASP A 247 -11.04 -1.23 -7.68
CA ASP A 247 -10.00 -0.89 -8.66
C ASP A 247 -10.41 -1.29 -10.08
N GLU A 248 -10.98 -2.49 -10.26
CA GLU A 248 -11.56 -2.92 -11.54
C GLU A 248 -12.71 -2.01 -12.00
N LYS A 249 -13.58 -1.57 -11.08
CA LYS A 249 -14.66 -0.64 -11.40
C LYS A 249 -14.13 0.74 -11.82
N MET A 250 -13.09 1.22 -11.15
CA MET A 250 -12.41 2.48 -11.52
C MET A 250 -11.71 2.36 -12.87
N LYS A 251 -11.02 1.25 -13.12
CA LYS A 251 -10.40 0.96 -14.42
C LYS A 251 -11.43 0.95 -15.55
N LYS A 252 -12.56 0.24 -15.38
CA LYS A 252 -13.65 0.23 -16.35
C LYS A 252 -14.20 1.63 -16.66
N ARG A 253 -14.35 2.50 -15.65
CA ARG A 253 -14.77 3.90 -15.84
C ARG A 253 -13.71 4.70 -16.60
N HIS A 254 -12.44 4.50 -16.28
CA HIS A 254 -11.35 5.17 -16.95
C HIS A 254 -11.26 4.74 -18.43
N ASP A 255 -11.41 3.45 -18.72
CA ASP A 255 -11.40 2.91 -20.08
C ASP A 255 -12.60 3.43 -20.88
N GLN A 256 -13.80 3.49 -20.29
CA GLN A 256 -14.99 4.10 -20.90
C GLN A 256 -14.78 5.59 -21.20
N ASN A 257 -14.25 6.36 -20.24
CA ASN A 257 -13.97 7.78 -20.43
C ASN A 257 -12.90 8.00 -21.51
N ALA A 258 -11.87 7.15 -21.56
CA ALA A 258 -10.84 7.20 -22.59
C ALA A 258 -11.42 6.93 -23.98
N LEU A 259 -12.31 5.94 -24.12
CA LEU A 259 -12.99 5.65 -25.38
C LEU A 259 -13.87 6.83 -25.84
N VAL A 260 -14.65 7.42 -24.93
CA VAL A 260 -15.48 8.60 -25.22
C VAL A 260 -14.59 9.77 -25.67
N LYS A 261 -13.45 9.97 -25.00
CA LYS A 261 -12.49 11.02 -25.37
C LYS A 261 -11.91 10.82 -26.77
N VAL A 262 -11.50 9.60 -27.13
CA VAL A 262 -10.99 9.28 -28.47
C VAL A 262 -12.05 9.56 -29.55
N VAL A 263 -13.31 9.15 -29.31
CA VAL A 263 -14.41 9.42 -30.25
C VAL A 263 -14.66 10.92 -30.39
N LEU A 264 -14.67 11.68 -29.28
CA LEU A 264 -14.80 13.14 -29.33
C LEU A 264 -13.64 13.80 -30.08
N ASP A 265 -12.40 13.40 -29.79
CA ASP A 265 -11.21 13.93 -30.46
C ASP A 265 -11.27 13.66 -31.97
N ASP A 266 -11.68 12.46 -32.40
CA ASP A 266 -11.87 12.14 -33.82
C ASP A 266 -12.97 12.98 -34.48
N THR A 267 -14.10 13.21 -33.80
CA THR A 267 -15.16 14.09 -34.31
C THR A 267 -14.71 15.54 -34.44
N VAL A 268 -13.98 16.06 -33.45
CA VAL A 268 -13.44 17.44 -33.45
C VAL A 268 -12.37 17.61 -34.53
N VAL A 269 -11.49 16.61 -34.72
CA VAL A 269 -10.47 16.63 -35.78
C VAL A 269 -11.14 16.63 -37.16
N ASN A 270 -12.16 15.79 -37.36
CA ASN A 270 -12.90 15.74 -38.63
C ASN A 270 -13.67 17.03 -38.91
N GLU A 271 -14.34 17.64 -37.92
CA GLU A 271 -14.98 18.94 -38.08
C GLU A 271 -13.97 20.05 -38.40
N ARG A 272 -12.83 20.06 -37.71
CA ARG A 272 -11.77 21.03 -37.96
C ARG A 272 -11.17 20.88 -39.35
N GLN A 273 -11.05 19.66 -39.86
CA GLN A 273 -10.57 19.40 -41.21
C GLN A 273 -11.59 19.89 -42.26
N ARG A 274 -12.89 19.63 -42.06
CA ARG A 274 -13.94 20.18 -42.93
C ARG A 274 -14.00 21.70 -42.92
N LEU A 275 -13.82 22.33 -41.76
CA LEU A 275 -13.75 23.79 -41.64
C LEU A 275 -12.54 24.36 -42.39
N ARG A 276 -11.38 23.69 -42.32
CA ARG A 276 -10.19 24.09 -43.09
C ARG A 276 -10.39 23.93 -44.59
N GLU A 277 -10.98 22.83 -45.04
CA GLU A 277 -11.29 22.62 -46.46
C GLU A 277 -12.24 23.70 -46.97
N LYS A 278 -13.27 24.04 -46.19
CA LYS A 278 -14.17 25.16 -46.50
C LYS A 278 -13.45 26.51 -46.50
N GLU A 279 -12.54 26.74 -45.56
CA GLU A 279 -11.73 27.95 -45.49
C GLU A 279 -10.76 28.05 -46.68
N ASP A 280 -10.17 26.94 -47.11
CA ASP A 280 -9.27 26.87 -48.26
C ASP A 280 -10.03 27.08 -49.58
N THR A 281 -11.23 26.51 -49.74
CA THR A 281 -12.10 26.81 -50.88
C THR A 281 -12.53 28.28 -50.87
N TRP A 282 -12.89 28.81 -49.70
CA TRP A 282 -13.25 30.22 -49.53
C TRP A 282 -12.07 31.16 -49.81
N ARG A 283 -10.85 30.80 -49.39
CA ARG A 283 -9.61 31.54 -49.71
C ARG A 283 -9.31 31.50 -51.21
N ARG A 284 -9.54 30.38 -51.89
CA ARG A 284 -9.40 30.29 -53.35
C ARG A 284 -10.44 31.14 -54.10
N GLU A 285 -11.66 31.25 -53.57
CA GLU A 285 -12.74 32.06 -54.14
C GLU A 285 -12.57 33.56 -53.88
N ILE A 286 -12.08 33.96 -52.70
CA ILE A 286 -11.94 35.39 -52.30
C ILE A 286 -10.63 36.00 -52.71
N TYR A 287 -9.60 35.18 -52.82
CA TYR A 287 -8.34 35.58 -53.43
C TYR A 287 -8.19 34.76 -54.71
N PRO A 288 -8.95 35.05 -55.78
CA PRO A 288 -8.49 34.64 -57.10
C PRO A 288 -7.09 35.23 -57.18
N VAL A 289 -6.06 34.39 -57.30
CA VAL A 289 -4.67 34.84 -57.36
C VAL A 289 -4.63 35.84 -58.50
N GLN A 290 -4.78 37.12 -58.18
CA GLN A 290 -4.66 38.19 -59.15
C GLN A 290 -3.27 37.94 -59.69
N ARG A 291 -3.19 37.70 -60.99
CA ARG A 291 -1.93 37.39 -61.64
C ARG A 291 -1.10 38.67 -61.60
N ILE A 292 -0.52 38.97 -60.44
CA ILE A 292 0.44 40.04 -60.29
C ILE A 292 1.56 39.64 -61.26
N HIS A 293 1.83 40.51 -62.22
CA HIS A 293 2.87 40.30 -63.21
C HIS A 293 4.26 40.48 -62.57
N LEU A 294 4.57 39.71 -61.54
CA LEU A 294 5.86 39.60 -60.89
C LEU A 294 6.30 38.13 -60.86
N PRO A 295 7.60 37.84 -60.99
CA PRO A 295 8.09 36.48 -60.86
C PRO A 295 7.72 35.92 -59.49
N LEU A 296 7.37 34.64 -59.46
CA LEU A 296 6.83 33.98 -58.28
C LEU A 296 7.84 33.00 -57.68
N VAL A 297 7.79 32.86 -56.36
CA VAL A 297 8.46 31.83 -55.58
C VAL A 297 7.37 30.98 -54.95
N MET A 298 7.19 29.75 -55.48
CA MET A 298 6.32 28.77 -54.87
C MET A 298 7.07 28.08 -53.74
N ILE A 299 6.63 28.29 -52.51
CA ILE A 299 7.07 27.49 -51.38
C ILE A 299 6.06 26.36 -51.26
N SER A 300 6.49 25.14 -51.57
CA SER A 300 5.64 23.96 -51.40
C SER A 300 5.16 23.90 -49.96
N ASP A 301 3.84 23.86 -49.77
CA ASP A 301 3.27 23.68 -48.44
C ASP A 301 3.87 22.40 -47.83
N PRO A 302 4.44 22.46 -46.61
CA PRO A 302 5.16 21.33 -46.04
C PRO A 302 4.27 20.14 -45.61
N ILE A 303 3.02 20.11 -46.08
CA ILE A 303 1.92 19.18 -45.75
C ILE A 303 2.30 17.71 -45.98
N GLY A 304 3.20 17.41 -46.91
CA GLY A 304 3.68 16.04 -47.14
C GLY A 304 4.85 15.57 -46.27
N SER A 305 5.69 16.47 -45.73
CA SER A 305 7.00 16.09 -45.15
C SER A 305 7.15 16.37 -43.64
N TYR A 306 6.08 16.74 -42.93
CA TYR A 306 6.13 17.09 -41.51
C TYR A 306 6.55 15.96 -40.56
N LYS A 307 6.62 14.71 -41.02
CA LYS A 307 6.91 13.58 -40.13
C LYS A 307 8.37 13.50 -39.68
N THR A 308 9.30 14.25 -40.29
CA THR A 308 10.74 14.09 -40.01
C THR A 308 11.53 15.37 -39.74
N LYS A 309 10.99 16.56 -39.99
CA LYS A 309 11.74 17.82 -39.83
C LYS A 309 11.48 18.46 -38.46
N PRO A 310 12.52 18.85 -37.69
CA PRO A 310 12.36 19.51 -36.41
C PRO A 310 11.78 20.93 -36.58
N LEU A 311 10.85 21.27 -35.68
CA LEU A 311 10.31 22.62 -35.54
C LEU A 311 11.27 23.47 -34.68
N VAL A 312 11.77 24.58 -35.23
CA VAL A 312 12.78 25.43 -34.58
C VAL A 312 12.36 26.89 -34.65
N LEU A 313 12.60 27.65 -33.57
CA LEU A 313 12.34 29.09 -33.51
C LEU A 313 13.21 29.87 -34.50
N SER A 314 12.64 30.87 -35.19
CA SER A 314 13.36 31.68 -36.19
C SER A 314 14.64 32.33 -35.63
N SER A 315 14.62 32.76 -34.37
CA SER A 315 15.74 33.43 -33.69
C SER A 315 16.99 32.56 -33.53
N LEU A 316 16.86 31.24 -33.68
CA LEU A 316 17.96 30.27 -33.56
C LEU A 316 18.53 29.87 -34.92
N LEU A 317 17.89 30.26 -36.03
CA LEU A 317 18.25 29.85 -37.38
C LEU A 317 19.06 30.94 -38.08
N ASN A 318 20.10 30.52 -38.82
CA ASN A 318 20.86 31.37 -39.72
C ASN A 318 20.18 31.42 -41.08
N VAL A 319 20.03 32.63 -41.62
CA VAL A 319 19.52 32.89 -42.97
C VAL A 319 20.72 33.11 -43.89
N ASP A 320 20.73 32.46 -45.05
CA ASP A 320 21.66 32.80 -46.13
C ASP A 320 21.14 34.02 -46.88
N VAL A 321 21.49 35.21 -46.36
CA VAL A 321 20.92 36.49 -46.81
C VAL A 321 21.30 36.78 -48.25
N ASP A 322 22.55 36.55 -48.65
CA ASP A 322 23.04 36.92 -49.97
C ASP A 322 22.44 36.01 -51.05
N LEU A 323 22.39 34.70 -50.80
CA LEU A 323 21.74 33.75 -51.70
C LEU A 323 20.24 34.05 -51.83
N PHE A 324 19.57 34.28 -50.69
CA PHE A 324 18.15 34.62 -50.68
C PHE A 324 17.89 35.93 -51.42
N HIS A 325 18.73 36.94 -51.21
CA HIS A 325 18.61 38.26 -51.82
C HIS A 325 18.73 38.16 -53.35
N ALA A 326 19.79 37.52 -53.84
CA ALA A 326 20.02 37.32 -55.27
C ALA A 326 18.87 36.57 -55.95
N PHE A 327 18.30 35.57 -55.27
CA PHE A 327 17.20 34.78 -55.81
C PHE A 327 15.85 35.50 -55.74
N SER A 328 15.56 36.26 -54.68
CA SER A 328 14.18 36.63 -54.33
C SER A 328 13.82 38.08 -54.64
N LEU A 329 14.79 38.94 -54.97
CA LEU A 329 14.55 40.39 -55.12
C LEU A 329 13.44 40.69 -56.15
N GLY A 330 12.41 41.41 -55.72
CA GLY A 330 11.26 41.78 -56.55
C GLY A 330 10.29 40.65 -56.86
N LYS A 331 10.45 39.47 -56.24
CA LYS A 331 9.56 38.32 -56.43
C LYS A 331 8.47 38.27 -55.36
N GLN A 332 7.35 37.65 -55.72
CA GLN A 332 6.23 37.38 -54.81
C GLN A 332 6.31 35.96 -54.23
N PHE A 333 5.88 35.81 -52.97
CA PHE A 333 5.90 34.54 -52.25
C PHE A 333 4.49 33.94 -52.16
N LEU A 334 4.36 32.68 -52.58
CA LEU A 334 3.12 31.91 -52.52
C LEU A 334 3.32 30.61 -51.71
N PRO A 335 2.30 30.14 -50.96
CA PRO A 335 0.97 30.74 -50.78
C PRO A 335 0.99 32.10 -50.03
N PRO A 336 -0.06 32.94 -50.15
CA PRO A 336 -0.06 34.26 -49.52
C PRO A 336 0.00 34.14 -47.99
N GLY A 337 0.89 34.92 -47.38
CA GLY A 337 1.06 35.02 -45.94
C GLY A 337 2.52 34.98 -45.49
N LYS A 338 2.75 35.33 -44.22
CA LYS A 338 4.10 35.35 -43.63
C LYS A 338 4.74 33.95 -43.61
N LYS A 339 3.93 32.88 -43.52
CA LYS A 339 4.40 31.48 -43.46
C LYS A 339 5.25 31.09 -44.66
N ALA A 340 4.81 31.44 -45.87
CA ALA A 340 5.58 31.15 -47.09
C ALA A 340 6.92 31.88 -47.08
N VAL A 341 6.93 33.16 -46.70
CA VAL A 341 8.17 33.95 -46.60
C VAL A 341 9.11 33.38 -45.55
N MET A 342 8.62 33.12 -44.35
CA MET A 342 9.41 32.58 -43.24
C MET A 342 9.99 31.20 -43.60
N GLN A 343 9.21 30.35 -44.26
CA GLN A 343 9.70 29.05 -44.72
C GLN A 343 10.68 29.17 -45.89
N GLY A 344 10.53 30.18 -46.76
CA GLY A 344 11.48 30.47 -47.85
C GLY A 344 12.83 31.01 -47.37
N LEU A 345 12.85 31.70 -46.24
CA LEU A 345 14.08 32.14 -45.55
C LEU A 345 14.72 31.04 -44.70
N CYS A 346 13.95 30.01 -44.34
CA CYS A 346 14.42 28.93 -43.50
C CYS A 346 15.50 28.10 -44.21
N PRO A 347 16.62 27.79 -43.55
CA PRO A 347 17.58 26.83 -44.09
C PRO A 347 16.92 25.45 -44.30
N GLY A 348 17.39 24.74 -45.34
CA GLY A 348 16.88 23.41 -45.68
C GLY A 348 16.97 22.45 -44.48
N GLY A 349 15.89 21.68 -44.27
CA GLY A 349 15.82 20.67 -43.19
C GLY A 349 15.04 21.08 -41.94
N PHE A 350 14.69 22.37 -41.80
CA PHE A 350 13.96 22.89 -40.64
C PHE A 350 12.58 23.45 -41.02
N ILE A 351 11.70 23.51 -40.02
CA ILE A 351 10.43 24.25 -40.09
C ILE A 351 10.49 25.39 -39.08
N THR A 352 10.17 26.61 -39.52
CA THR A 352 10.25 27.80 -38.67
C THR A 352 9.01 27.95 -37.80
N ALA A 353 9.20 28.06 -36.48
CA ALA A 353 8.20 28.60 -35.57
C ALA A 353 8.38 30.11 -35.40
N PHE A 354 7.30 30.88 -35.57
CA PHE A 354 7.30 32.33 -35.45
C PHE A 354 5.90 32.87 -35.05
N GLN A 355 5.83 34.13 -34.65
CA GLN A 355 4.59 34.79 -34.22
C GLN A 355 3.86 35.44 -35.40
N GLU A 356 2.73 34.91 -35.86
CA GLU A 356 2.07 35.39 -37.09
C GLU A 356 1.67 36.89 -37.05
N HIS A 357 1.42 37.44 -35.87
CA HIS A 357 0.96 38.82 -35.68
C HIS A 357 2.08 39.86 -35.63
N ALA A 358 3.33 39.49 -35.39
CA ALA A 358 4.41 40.46 -35.23
C ALA A 358 4.88 40.99 -36.60
N ASP A 359 5.11 42.30 -36.73
CA ASP A 359 5.59 42.89 -37.98
C ASP A 359 7.10 42.69 -38.18
N ILE A 360 7.85 42.50 -37.09
CA ILE A 360 9.27 42.15 -37.14
C ILE A 360 9.52 40.72 -36.68
N HIS A 361 10.34 40.00 -37.45
CA HIS A 361 10.90 38.71 -37.05
C HIS A 361 12.41 38.75 -36.98
N VAL A 362 12.93 38.09 -35.95
CA VAL A 362 14.34 38.05 -35.64
C VAL A 362 14.89 36.68 -36.03
N TRP A 363 16.01 36.69 -36.73
CA TRP A 363 16.82 35.53 -37.08
C TRP A 363 18.18 35.63 -36.38
N LYS A 364 18.96 34.55 -36.38
CA LYS A 364 20.25 34.56 -35.68
C LYS A 364 21.23 35.59 -36.26
N ASN A 365 21.22 35.82 -37.58
CA ASN A 365 22.13 36.73 -38.29
C ASN A 365 21.41 37.82 -39.11
N ALA A 366 20.08 37.89 -39.04
CA ALA A 366 19.28 38.85 -39.82
C ALA A 366 17.98 39.21 -39.08
N MET A 367 17.26 40.18 -39.63
CA MET A 367 15.91 40.54 -39.23
C MET A 367 15.04 40.73 -40.48
N THR A 368 13.74 40.53 -40.34
CA THR A 368 12.78 40.69 -41.43
C THR A 368 11.64 41.56 -40.97
N LEU A 369 11.34 42.61 -41.74
CA LEU A 369 10.26 43.54 -41.51
C LEU A 369 9.14 43.28 -42.53
N PHE A 370 7.95 43.01 -42.02
CA PHE A 370 6.73 42.81 -42.79
C PHE A 370 5.87 44.06 -42.73
N VAL A 371 5.61 44.65 -43.88
CA VAL A 371 4.76 45.84 -44.01
C VAL A 371 3.44 45.44 -44.65
N SER A 372 2.42 45.34 -43.80
CA SER A 372 1.05 44.99 -44.19
C SER A 372 0.22 46.26 -44.35
N GLY A 373 -0.17 46.55 -45.59
CA GLY A 373 -0.95 47.71 -46.00
C GLY A 373 -2.29 47.26 -46.57
N THR A 374 -3.36 47.91 -46.10
CA THR A 374 -4.73 47.58 -46.49
C THR A 374 -5.14 48.24 -47.81
N THR A 375 -4.48 49.34 -48.18
CA THR A 375 -4.84 50.15 -49.35
C THR A 375 -3.59 50.61 -50.10
N GLY A 376 -3.71 50.86 -51.41
CA GLY A 376 -2.62 51.42 -52.21
C GLY A 376 -2.18 52.82 -51.76
N LEU A 377 -3.11 53.61 -51.21
CA LEU A 377 -2.82 54.92 -50.62
C LEU A 377 -1.83 54.83 -49.46
N PHE A 378 -1.94 53.78 -48.62
CA PHE A 378 -1.00 53.56 -47.53
C PHE A 378 0.44 53.48 -48.06
N TYR A 379 0.66 52.72 -49.14
CA TYR A 379 1.99 52.60 -49.74
C TYR A 379 2.46 53.86 -50.44
N HIS A 380 1.53 54.65 -51.00
CA HIS A 380 1.87 55.91 -51.65
C HIS A 380 2.47 56.91 -50.66
N TYR A 381 1.90 57.02 -49.46
CA TYR A 381 2.35 57.93 -48.40
C TYR A 381 3.47 57.36 -47.53
N MET A 382 3.58 56.03 -47.42
CA MET A 382 4.62 55.42 -46.59
C MET A 382 6.00 55.58 -47.21
N PHE A 383 6.15 55.38 -48.52
CA PHE A 383 7.44 55.44 -49.21
C PHE A 383 7.64 56.79 -49.88
N GLU A 384 8.67 57.51 -49.42
CA GLU A 384 9.14 58.78 -49.98
C GLU A 384 10.28 58.52 -50.98
N GLU A 385 10.34 59.33 -52.04
CA GLU A 385 11.38 59.27 -53.07
C GLU A 385 12.10 60.62 -53.15
N THR A 386 13.43 60.59 -53.03
CA THR A 386 14.29 61.75 -53.23
C THR A 386 15.32 61.49 -54.32
N ARG A 387 15.75 62.56 -55.00
CA ARG A 387 16.81 62.50 -55.99
C ARG A 387 18.00 63.29 -55.50
N HIS A 388 19.15 62.63 -55.38
CA HIS A 388 20.42 63.25 -55.04
C HIS A 388 21.49 62.71 -55.99
N ASP A 389 22.28 63.58 -56.61
CA ASP A 389 23.31 63.23 -57.61
C ASP A 389 22.82 62.31 -58.75
N GLY A 390 21.59 62.53 -59.22
CA GLY A 390 20.98 61.72 -60.29
C GLY A 390 20.56 60.31 -59.88
N ARG A 391 20.79 59.90 -58.63
CA ARG A 391 20.32 58.63 -58.06
C ARG A 391 18.98 58.83 -57.34
N ILE A 392 18.13 57.81 -57.41
CA ILE A 392 16.84 57.79 -56.71
C ILE A 392 17.04 57.04 -55.40
N TYR A 393 16.65 57.67 -54.30
CA TYR A 393 16.62 57.08 -52.99
C TYR A 393 15.18 56.92 -52.55
N VAL A 394 14.87 55.73 -52.02
CA VAL A 394 13.56 55.43 -51.43
C VAL A 394 13.79 55.28 -49.94
N TYR A 395 13.04 56.01 -49.13
CA TYR A 395 13.04 55.84 -47.69
C TYR A 395 11.62 55.93 -47.15
N PHE A 396 11.43 55.45 -45.94
CA PHE A 396 10.14 55.48 -45.27
C PHE A 396 10.30 55.54 -43.77
N ARG A 397 9.24 56.00 -43.11
CA ARG A 397 9.14 55.97 -41.66
C ARG A 397 8.23 54.83 -41.21
N TRP A 398 8.68 54.08 -40.23
CA TRP A 398 7.97 52.94 -39.67
C TRP A 398 7.65 53.19 -38.20
N SER A 399 6.38 53.47 -37.93
CA SER A 399 5.83 53.83 -36.61
C SER A 399 5.12 52.65 -35.91
N ARG A 400 5.01 51.48 -36.54
CA ARG A 400 4.39 50.27 -35.95
C ARG A 400 5.38 49.46 -35.12
N SER A 401 6.04 50.11 -34.17
CA SER A 401 7.14 49.52 -33.39
C SER A 401 6.70 48.87 -32.07
N LYS A 402 5.42 48.49 -31.92
CA LYS A 402 4.90 47.87 -30.68
C LYS A 402 5.61 46.57 -30.33
N ASP A 403 6.05 45.84 -31.35
CA ASP A 403 6.74 44.55 -31.21
C ASP A 403 8.26 44.70 -30.98
N VAL A 404 8.78 45.94 -30.99
CA VAL A 404 10.21 46.21 -30.82
C VAL A 404 10.56 46.18 -29.34
N THR A 405 11.12 45.06 -28.90
CA THR A 405 11.71 44.92 -27.56
C THR A 405 13.09 45.57 -27.49
N PRO A 406 13.62 45.92 -26.31
CA PRO A 406 14.95 46.52 -26.18
C PRO A 406 16.09 45.73 -26.87
N PRO A 407 16.11 44.38 -26.85
CA PRO A 407 17.08 43.61 -27.64
C PRO A 407 16.93 43.79 -29.16
N ILE A 408 15.70 43.92 -29.67
CA ILE A 408 15.44 44.16 -31.09
C ILE A 408 15.88 45.57 -31.47
N LEU A 409 15.59 46.57 -30.64
CA LEU A 409 16.04 47.95 -30.83
C LEU A 409 17.58 47.99 -30.94
N TRP A 410 18.29 47.30 -30.05
CA TRP A 410 19.75 47.22 -30.10
C TRP A 410 20.27 46.62 -31.40
N ARG A 411 19.64 45.54 -31.89
CA ARG A 411 19.98 44.92 -33.18
C ARG A 411 19.64 45.82 -34.37
N MET A 412 18.53 46.56 -34.32
CA MET A 412 18.17 47.54 -35.35
C MET A 412 19.23 48.64 -35.50
N CYS A 413 19.82 49.08 -34.38
CA CYS A 413 20.93 50.03 -34.40
C CYS A 413 22.23 49.45 -34.98
N GLN A 414 22.30 48.14 -35.27
CA GLN A 414 23.46 47.48 -35.90
C GLN A 414 23.23 47.14 -37.37
N VAL A 415 22.07 47.50 -37.91
CA VAL A 415 21.78 47.34 -39.32
C VAL A 415 22.69 48.25 -40.13
N GLN A 416 23.03 47.81 -41.35
CA GLN A 416 23.78 48.62 -42.31
C GLN A 416 23.22 50.05 -42.36
N LYS A 417 24.09 51.07 -42.27
CA LYS A 417 23.64 52.46 -42.34
C LYS A 417 23.25 52.82 -43.77
N GLY A 418 22.19 53.62 -43.90
CA GLY A 418 21.83 54.26 -45.17
C GLY A 418 22.72 55.45 -45.48
N GLU A 419 22.32 56.21 -46.48
CA GLU A 419 22.97 57.43 -46.90
C GLU A 419 22.77 58.54 -45.87
N GLU A 420 23.87 59.19 -45.48
CA GLU A 420 23.89 60.15 -44.38
C GLU A 420 23.01 61.39 -44.63
N HIS A 421 22.85 61.80 -45.89
CA HIS A 421 22.03 62.95 -46.27
C HIS A 421 20.51 62.71 -46.06
N LEU A 422 20.10 61.45 -45.88
CA LEU A 422 18.71 61.05 -45.60
C LEU A 422 18.45 60.81 -44.10
N ARG A 423 19.43 61.09 -43.24
CA ARG A 423 19.33 60.83 -41.80
C ARG A 423 18.12 61.54 -41.17
N LEU A 424 17.46 60.85 -40.25
CA LEU A 424 16.29 61.39 -39.54
C LEU A 424 16.70 62.34 -38.41
N ASN A 425 17.67 61.94 -37.59
CA ASN A 425 18.09 62.66 -36.39
C ASN A 425 19.48 62.23 -35.89
N LYS A 426 19.88 62.69 -34.69
CA LYS A 426 21.18 62.38 -34.08
C LYS A 426 21.37 60.89 -33.75
N SER A 427 20.30 60.12 -33.58
CA SER A 427 20.38 58.67 -33.29
C SER A 427 21.00 57.85 -34.43
N TYR A 428 21.16 58.44 -35.61
CA TYR A 428 21.95 57.87 -36.70
C TYR A 428 23.42 57.62 -36.29
N TYR A 429 23.99 58.49 -35.45
CA TYR A 429 25.35 58.37 -34.94
C TYR A 429 25.45 57.54 -33.66
N ASP A 430 24.37 57.51 -32.86
CA ASP A 430 24.30 56.69 -31.65
C ASP A 430 24.31 55.19 -31.96
N ALA A 431 23.90 54.81 -33.17
CA ALA A 431 24.09 53.47 -33.71
C ALA A 431 25.59 53.15 -33.78
N ALA A 432 26.00 52.13 -33.01
CA ALA A 432 27.38 51.64 -32.96
C ALA A 432 27.98 51.55 -34.36
N THR A 433 29.25 51.95 -34.49
CA THR A 433 30.01 51.79 -35.74
C THR A 433 29.82 50.34 -36.20
N PRO A 434 29.40 50.11 -37.46
CA PRO A 434 29.09 48.77 -37.93
C PRO A 434 30.31 47.89 -37.64
N THR A 435 30.10 46.86 -36.82
CA THR A 435 31.03 45.74 -36.71
C THR A 435 31.31 45.21 -38.12
N GLN A 436 32.43 44.51 -38.31
CA GLN A 436 32.86 44.03 -39.63
C GLN A 436 31.76 43.33 -40.46
N ASN A 437 30.72 42.80 -39.80
CA ASN A 437 29.51 42.27 -40.43
C ASN A 437 28.26 42.98 -39.88
N PRO A 438 27.71 44.00 -40.55
CA PRO A 438 26.47 44.64 -40.13
C PRO A 438 25.28 43.68 -40.23
N GLU A 439 24.28 43.86 -39.37
CA GLU A 439 23.07 43.05 -39.46
C GLU A 439 22.26 43.40 -40.71
N SER A 440 21.67 42.36 -41.32
CA SER A 440 20.80 42.55 -42.48
C SER A 440 19.35 42.66 -42.05
N LEU A 441 18.69 43.76 -42.44
CA LEU A 441 17.25 43.95 -42.27
C LEU A 441 16.55 43.82 -43.63
N LEU A 442 15.66 42.84 -43.75
CA LEU A 442 14.99 42.50 -45.01
C LEU A 442 13.56 43.06 -45.04
N LEU A 443 13.16 43.72 -46.12
CA LEU A 443 11.82 44.28 -46.28
C LEU A 443 10.92 43.37 -47.12
N PHE A 444 9.76 43.01 -46.55
CA PHE A 444 8.66 42.35 -47.25
C PHE A 444 7.42 43.22 -47.22
N VAL A 445 6.91 43.59 -48.39
CA VAL A 445 5.71 44.40 -48.51
C VAL A 445 4.55 43.52 -48.97
N GLN A 446 3.44 43.57 -48.24
CA GLN A 446 2.25 42.83 -48.65
C GLN A 446 1.62 43.51 -49.87
N TYR A 447 1.30 42.77 -50.92
CA TYR A 447 0.36 43.27 -51.91
C TYR A 447 -1.02 43.39 -51.26
N PRO A 448 -1.84 44.43 -51.53
CA PRO A 448 -3.15 44.58 -50.91
C PRO A 448 -3.97 43.28 -51.03
N LYS A 449 -4.34 42.70 -49.88
CA LYS A 449 -5.08 41.41 -49.81
C LYS A 449 -4.36 40.23 -50.51
N GLY A 450 -3.05 40.29 -50.71
CA GLY A 450 -2.30 39.33 -51.54
C GLY A 450 -0.99 38.84 -50.91
N PRO A 451 -0.08 38.30 -51.74
CA PRO A 451 1.20 37.76 -51.30
C PRO A 451 2.17 38.84 -50.85
N TYR A 452 3.21 38.43 -50.11
CA TYR A 452 4.33 39.32 -49.79
C TYR A 452 5.33 39.36 -50.94
N ILE A 453 5.83 40.56 -51.22
CA ILE A 453 6.87 40.85 -52.21
C ILE A 453 8.14 41.21 -51.45
N TYR A 454 9.26 40.60 -51.81
CA TYR A 454 10.55 40.97 -51.23
C TYR A 454 11.13 42.20 -51.93
N CYS A 455 11.32 43.28 -51.18
CA CYS A 455 11.77 44.56 -51.70
C CYS A 455 13.27 44.81 -51.52
N GLY A 456 14.00 43.94 -50.80
CA GLY A 456 15.44 44.08 -50.61
C GLY A 456 15.84 44.37 -49.16
N ARG A 457 17.05 44.90 -48.99
CA ARG A 457 17.68 45.23 -47.71
C ARG A 457 17.40 46.69 -47.34
N LEU A 458 17.30 46.92 -46.03
CA LEU A 458 17.08 48.22 -45.44
C LEU A 458 18.37 48.77 -44.83
N GLY A 459 18.59 50.06 -45.06
CA GLY A 459 19.60 50.87 -44.43
C GLY A 459 19.00 51.69 -43.29
N TYR A 460 19.64 51.69 -42.13
CA TYR A 460 19.20 52.47 -40.97
C TYR A 460 19.50 53.97 -41.16
N LEU A 461 18.50 54.83 -40.96
CA LEU A 461 18.62 56.30 -41.06
C LEU A 461 18.41 57.03 -39.73
N GLY A 462 18.09 56.30 -38.65
CA GLY A 462 17.78 56.88 -37.34
C GLY A 462 16.42 56.43 -36.79
N HIS A 463 16.19 56.65 -35.50
CA HIS A 463 14.90 56.46 -34.84
C HIS A 463 14.58 57.60 -33.88
N GLN A 464 13.29 57.91 -33.72
CA GLN A 464 12.78 58.78 -32.66
C GLN A 464 12.25 57.89 -31.53
N PRO A 465 12.54 58.18 -30.25
CA PRO A 465 12.13 57.30 -29.15
C PRO A 465 10.67 57.51 -28.68
N ASN A 466 10.04 58.66 -28.96
CA ASN A 466 8.68 58.95 -28.48
C ASN A 466 7.87 59.83 -29.47
N PRO A 467 6.87 59.27 -30.19
CA PRO A 467 6.61 57.84 -30.32
C PRO A 467 7.79 57.11 -30.97
N LEU A 468 7.97 55.82 -30.67
CA LEU A 468 9.05 55.03 -31.26
C LEU A 468 8.81 54.89 -32.77
N GLU A 469 9.71 55.44 -33.57
CA GLU A 469 9.59 55.46 -35.02
C GLU A 469 10.95 55.36 -35.67
N PHE A 470 11.09 54.45 -36.62
CA PHE A 470 12.34 54.23 -37.34
C PHE A 470 12.26 54.82 -38.73
N SER A 471 13.36 55.39 -39.23
CA SER A 471 13.52 55.73 -40.64
C SER A 471 14.48 54.73 -41.29
N PHE A 472 14.05 54.19 -42.43
CA PHE A 472 14.84 53.23 -43.21
C PHE A 472 14.91 53.65 -44.67
N GLN A 473 16.08 53.43 -45.26
CA GLN A 473 16.31 53.53 -46.71
C GLN A 473 16.21 52.14 -47.34
N LEU A 474 15.67 52.05 -48.55
CA LEU A 474 15.80 50.85 -49.37
C LEU A 474 17.13 50.87 -50.14
N LEU A 475 18.06 49.99 -49.77
CA LEU A 475 19.42 49.99 -50.35
C LEU A 475 19.44 49.48 -51.78
N ASP A 476 18.60 48.49 -52.08
CA ASP A 476 18.61 47.80 -53.37
C ASP A 476 17.69 48.48 -54.42
N THR A 477 17.41 49.77 -54.25
CA THR A 477 16.52 50.56 -55.13
C THR A 477 16.99 50.54 -56.60
N ASN A 478 18.30 50.45 -56.86
CA ASN A 478 18.84 50.41 -58.23
C ASN A 478 18.69 49.05 -58.91
N ALA A 479 18.80 47.96 -58.14
CA ALA A 479 18.65 46.60 -58.65
C ALA A 479 17.17 46.19 -58.76
N LEU A 480 16.34 46.76 -57.88
CA LEU A 480 14.90 46.60 -57.88
C LEU A 480 14.26 47.53 -58.90
N ASN A 481 13.31 47.04 -59.71
CA ASN A 481 12.44 47.93 -60.48
C ASN A 481 11.37 48.56 -59.55
N TRP A 482 11.83 49.44 -58.64
CA TRP A 482 11.00 50.02 -57.58
C TRP A 482 9.78 50.73 -58.15
N ARG A 483 9.92 51.48 -59.24
CA ARG A 483 8.79 52.17 -59.89
C ARG A 483 7.68 51.21 -60.27
N ARG A 484 8.02 50.07 -60.88
CA ARG A 484 7.04 49.03 -61.24
C ARG A 484 6.34 48.48 -60.00
N ILE A 485 7.09 48.19 -58.93
CA ILE A 485 6.52 47.68 -57.67
C ILE A 485 5.63 48.73 -57.01
N ARG A 486 6.07 49.99 -56.94
CA ARG A 486 5.28 51.10 -56.39
C ARG A 486 3.99 51.27 -57.16
N THR A 487 4.02 51.30 -58.49
CA THR A 487 2.81 51.37 -59.31
C THR A 487 1.89 50.18 -59.06
N LEU A 488 2.41 48.96 -58.94
CA LEU A 488 1.60 47.78 -58.62
C LEU A 488 0.92 47.90 -57.24
N LEU A 489 1.66 48.36 -56.23
CA LEU A 489 1.14 48.54 -54.88
C LEU A 489 0.10 49.67 -54.80
N THR A 490 0.26 50.75 -55.56
CA THR A 490 -0.64 51.92 -55.50
C THR A 490 -1.84 51.83 -56.44
N SER A 491 -1.74 51.13 -57.57
CA SER A 491 -2.81 51.02 -58.58
C SER A 491 -3.95 50.08 -58.19
N CYS A 492 -3.78 49.27 -57.15
CA CYS A 492 -4.78 48.31 -56.67
C CYS A 492 -5.95 48.91 -55.88
N SER A 493 -6.24 50.19 -56.05
CA SER A 493 -7.27 50.92 -55.32
C SER A 493 -8.64 50.97 -56.02
N SER A 494 -8.95 50.00 -56.89
CA SER A 494 -10.28 49.88 -57.52
C SER A 494 -10.99 48.60 -57.10
#